data_AF-A0A837I087-F1
#
_entry.id   AF-A0A837I087-F1
#
_cell.length_a   1.000
_cell.length_b   1.000
_cell.length_c   1.000
_cell.angle_alpha   90.00
_cell.angle_beta   90.00
_cell.angle_gamma   90.00
#
_symmetry.space_group_name_H-M   'P 1'
#
loop_
_entity.id
_entity.type
_entity.pdbx_description
1 polymer ?
#
loop_
_entity_poly.entity_id
_entity_poly.type
_entity_poly.pdbx_seq_one_letter_code
_entity_poly.pdbx_strand_id
1 'polypeptide(L)'
;MNKGFTVVEIVVVLRSAQNLSLNLRKAENNALSSKVFKDSKVPCGWGVHFNGVDSTSYAIFADTTIAQNCFGRNYKMDSGEELETVNLEAGVKIKSINNNILDINISDVVFTPPAPLVRFTSFYGGQDGSNTINIILVNKNSSTRTITINKTGFISSP
;
A
#
# COMPACT_ATOMS: atom_id res chain seq x y z
N MET A 1 12.81 -33.92 -14.07
CA MET A 1 12.50 -32.57 -14.60
C MET A 1 11.07 -32.22 -14.24
N ASN A 2 10.87 -31.36 -13.24
CA ASN A 2 9.55 -31.00 -12.71
C ASN A 2 9.05 -29.72 -13.40
N LYS A 3 8.38 -29.85 -14.55
CA LYS A 3 7.82 -28.69 -15.30
C LYS A 3 6.50 -28.16 -14.72
N GLY A 4 5.87 -28.90 -13.79
CA GLY A 4 4.62 -28.48 -13.14
C GLY A 4 4.79 -27.46 -12.00
N PHE A 5 6.00 -27.32 -11.44
CA PHE A 5 6.25 -26.51 -10.25
C PHE A 5 6.46 -25.01 -10.56
N THR A 6 6.82 -24.65 -11.80
CA THR A 6 7.16 -23.28 -12.18
C THR A 6 5.97 -22.39 -12.53
N VAL A 7 4.89 -22.94 -13.08
CA VAL A 7 3.70 -22.16 -13.49
C VAL A 7 2.92 -21.66 -12.27
N VAL A 8 2.71 -22.54 -11.28
CA VAL A 8 1.98 -22.21 -10.05
C VAL A 8 2.64 -21.03 -9.32
N GLU A 9 3.96 -21.03 -9.22
CA GLU A 9 4.74 -20.02 -8.51
C GLU A 9 4.72 -18.64 -9.19
N ILE A 10 4.68 -18.58 -10.53
CA ILE A 10 4.49 -17.33 -11.27
C ILE A 10 3.09 -16.77 -11.05
N VAL A 11 2.08 -17.65 -11.03
CA VAL A 11 0.68 -17.27 -10.79
C VAL A 11 0.47 -16.75 -9.37
N VAL A 12 1.23 -17.25 -8.38
CA VAL A 12 1.18 -16.80 -6.98
C VAL A 12 1.62 -15.34 -6.82
N VAL A 13 2.77 -14.93 -7.39
CA VAL A 13 3.21 -13.53 -7.29
C VAL A 13 2.33 -12.58 -8.12
N LEU A 14 1.77 -13.05 -9.23
CA LEU A 14 0.81 -12.30 -10.03
C LEU A 14 -0.48 -12.02 -9.26
N ARG A 15 -1.10 -13.05 -8.67
CA ARG A 15 -2.32 -12.90 -7.85
C ARG A 15 -2.08 -12.02 -6.62
N SER A 16 -0.93 -12.17 -5.97
CA SER A 16 -0.54 -11.30 -4.85
C SER A 16 -0.43 -9.84 -5.26
N ALA A 17 0.16 -9.54 -6.43
CA ALA A 17 0.25 -8.19 -6.95
C ALA A 17 -1.13 -7.62 -7.31
N GLN A 18 -1.99 -8.41 -7.95
CA GLN A 18 -3.37 -8.02 -8.26
C GLN A 18 -4.17 -7.73 -6.98
N ASN A 19 -4.06 -8.58 -5.95
CA ASN A 19 -4.71 -8.36 -4.67
C ASN A 19 -4.23 -7.08 -3.99
N LEU A 20 -2.93 -6.80 -3.99
CA LEU A 20 -2.40 -5.53 -3.47
C LEU A 20 -2.93 -4.34 -4.27
N SER A 21 -2.97 -4.40 -5.60
CA SER A 21 -3.57 -3.35 -6.43
C SER A 21 -5.06 -3.13 -6.11
N LEU A 22 -5.83 -4.21 -5.89
CA LEU A 22 -7.24 -4.11 -5.49
C LEU A 22 -7.40 -3.48 -4.09
N ASN A 23 -6.50 -3.79 -3.16
CA ASN A 23 -6.52 -3.23 -1.82
C ASN A 23 -6.09 -1.76 -1.78
N LEU A 24 -5.16 -1.33 -2.64
CA LEU A 24 -4.86 0.08 -2.85
C LEU A 24 -6.07 0.82 -3.42
N ARG A 25 -6.77 0.25 -4.42
CA ARG A 25 -8.03 0.82 -4.96
C ARG A 25 -9.15 0.82 -3.92
N LYS A 26 -9.20 -0.17 -3.02
CA LYS A 26 -10.14 -0.19 -1.90
C LYS A 26 -9.88 0.98 -0.94
N ALA A 27 -8.62 1.27 -0.61
CA ALA A 27 -8.26 2.43 0.20
C ALA A 27 -8.64 3.74 -0.51
N GLU A 28 -8.30 3.87 -1.79
CA GLU A 28 -8.71 5.02 -2.62
C GLU A 28 -10.22 5.23 -2.62
N ASN A 29 -11.00 4.17 -2.88
CA ASN A 29 -12.47 4.23 -2.88
C ASN A 29 -13.04 4.57 -1.51
N ASN A 30 -12.45 4.06 -0.42
CA ASN A 30 -12.87 4.42 0.94
C ASN A 30 -12.66 5.93 1.20
N ALA A 31 -11.55 6.51 0.73
CA ALA A 31 -11.31 7.94 0.84
C ALA A 31 -12.33 8.76 0.02
N LEU A 32 -12.56 8.40 -1.24
CA LEU A 32 -13.47 9.12 -2.13
C LEU A 32 -14.94 9.03 -1.70
N SER A 33 -15.34 7.89 -1.14
CA SER A 33 -16.70 7.67 -0.62
C SER A 33 -16.93 8.23 0.79
N SER A 34 -15.92 8.88 1.39
CA SER A 34 -15.97 9.34 2.78
C SER A 34 -16.37 8.23 3.75
N LYS A 35 -15.86 7.01 3.50
CA LYS A 35 -16.21 5.84 4.30
C LYS A 35 -15.85 6.07 5.76
N VAL A 36 -16.83 5.87 6.64
CA VAL A 36 -16.64 5.99 8.09
C VAL A 36 -15.78 4.86 8.64
N PHE A 37 -15.01 5.17 9.68
CA PHE A 37 -14.20 4.22 10.43
C PHE A 37 -14.59 4.26 11.90
N LYS A 38 -14.73 3.07 12.51
CA LYS A 38 -15.10 2.85 13.92
C LYS A 38 -16.32 3.68 14.36
N ASP A 39 -16.14 4.63 15.30
CA ASP A 39 -17.19 5.43 15.95
C ASP A 39 -17.87 6.46 15.01
N SER A 40 -18.10 6.07 13.75
CA SER A 40 -18.80 6.84 12.72
C SER A 40 -18.11 8.16 12.33
N LYS A 41 -16.78 8.25 12.48
CA LYS A 41 -15.99 9.39 11.98
C LYS A 41 -15.46 9.11 10.58
N VAL A 42 -15.54 10.09 9.70
CA VAL A 42 -14.86 10.06 8.40
C VAL A 42 -13.37 10.30 8.63
N PRO A 43 -12.48 9.36 8.26
CA PRO A 43 -11.05 9.54 8.36
C PRO A 43 -10.53 10.64 7.44
N CYS A 44 -9.34 11.14 7.77
CA CYS A 44 -8.64 12.14 6.98
C CYS A 44 -7.90 11.59 5.77
N GLY A 45 -7.73 10.28 5.75
CA GLY A 45 -7.24 9.51 4.63
C GLY A 45 -7.47 8.02 4.85
N TRP A 46 -7.34 7.26 3.77
CA TRP A 46 -7.30 5.80 3.82
C TRP A 46 -6.03 5.34 3.13
N GLY A 47 -5.38 4.32 3.66
CA GLY A 47 -4.07 3.93 3.16
C GLY A 47 -3.74 2.46 3.28
N VAL A 48 -2.57 2.15 2.73
CA VAL A 48 -1.89 0.86 2.90
C VAL A 48 -0.56 1.10 3.58
N HIS A 49 -0.34 0.40 4.70
CA HIS A 49 0.88 0.40 5.48
C HIS A 49 1.72 -0.84 5.16
N PHE A 50 3.01 -0.63 4.90
CA PHE A 50 3.99 -1.68 4.66
C PHE A 50 4.91 -1.79 5.87
N ASN A 51 5.24 -3.03 6.28
CA ASN A 51 6.20 -3.29 7.37
C ASN A 51 7.67 -3.29 6.88
N GLY A 52 7.91 -2.92 5.63
CA GLY A 52 9.23 -2.80 5.02
C GLY A 52 9.58 -3.93 4.07
N VAL A 53 10.85 -3.94 3.65
CA VAL A 53 11.43 -5.00 2.82
C VAL A 53 11.34 -6.34 3.55
N ASP A 54 11.16 -7.42 2.78
CA ASP A 54 10.96 -8.79 3.23
C ASP A 54 9.65 -9.07 3.99
N SER A 55 8.80 -8.07 4.20
CA SER A 55 7.48 -8.28 4.78
C SER A 55 6.63 -9.22 3.91
N THR A 56 5.91 -10.12 4.58
CA THR A 56 4.93 -11.04 3.99
C THR A 56 3.48 -10.57 4.17
N SER A 57 3.29 -9.35 4.67
CA SER A 57 1.98 -8.74 4.88
C SER A 57 2.03 -7.22 4.76
N TYR A 58 0.85 -6.62 4.68
CA TYR A 58 0.62 -5.17 4.76
C TYR A 58 -0.73 -4.94 5.45
N ALA A 59 -0.96 -3.73 5.94
CA ALA A 59 -2.21 -3.37 6.58
C ALA A 59 -2.98 -2.33 5.76
N ILE A 60 -4.31 -2.45 5.71
CA ILE A 60 -5.19 -1.36 5.27
C ILE A 60 -5.60 -0.58 6.53
N PHE A 61 -5.55 0.74 6.46
CA PHE A 61 -5.80 1.60 7.62
C PHE A 61 -6.55 2.87 7.25
N ALA A 62 -7.05 3.55 8.28
CA ALA A 62 -7.70 4.85 8.21
C ALA A 62 -6.87 5.88 9.00
N ASP A 63 -6.30 6.90 8.34
CA ASP A 63 -5.59 8.01 8.98
C ASP A 63 -6.61 8.89 9.71
N THR A 64 -6.61 8.81 11.03
CA THR A 64 -7.54 9.51 11.92
C THR A 64 -6.84 10.63 12.67
N THR A 65 -7.62 11.65 13.04
CA THR A 65 -7.16 12.66 13.99
C THR A 65 -8.32 13.05 14.91
N ILE A 66 -7.96 13.63 16.06
CA ILE A 66 -8.92 14.17 17.02
C ILE A 66 -9.71 15.34 16.39
N ALA A 67 -9.07 16.12 15.51
CA ALA A 67 -9.66 17.29 14.89
C ALA A 67 -10.46 16.94 13.63
N GLN A 68 -11.75 17.32 13.56
CA GLN A 68 -12.63 17.01 12.43
C GLN A 68 -12.17 17.63 11.09
N ASN A 69 -11.43 18.75 11.15
CA ASN A 69 -10.90 19.42 9.96
C ASN A 69 -9.57 18.82 9.47
N CYS A 70 -9.21 17.64 9.96
CA CYS A 70 -7.97 16.95 9.62
C CYS A 70 -6.69 17.66 10.05
N PHE A 71 -6.78 18.63 10.98
CA PHE A 71 -5.62 19.26 11.57
C PHE A 71 -4.81 18.25 12.40
N GLY A 72 -3.48 18.30 12.28
CA GLY A 72 -2.57 17.42 13.02
C GLY A 72 -2.44 15.98 12.49
N ARG A 73 -3.13 15.62 11.39
CA ARG A 73 -2.90 14.33 10.72
C ARG A 73 -1.46 14.21 10.23
N ASN A 74 -0.99 12.97 10.11
CA ASN A 74 0.41 12.68 9.79
C ASN A 74 0.58 11.79 8.54
N TYR A 75 -0.52 11.33 7.93
CA TYR A 75 -0.52 10.48 6.73
C TYR A 75 0.24 9.16 6.92
N LYS A 76 0.24 8.59 8.13
CA LYS A 76 0.79 7.26 8.41
C LYS A 76 -0.18 6.46 9.26
N MET A 77 -0.01 5.15 9.29
CA MET A 77 -0.74 4.32 10.23
C MET A 77 -0.18 4.47 11.64
N ASP A 78 -1.03 4.87 12.58
CA ASP A 78 -0.76 4.83 14.02
C ASP A 78 -1.55 3.71 14.73
N SER A 79 -1.23 3.50 16.02
CA SER A 79 -1.92 2.50 16.83
C SER A 79 -3.43 2.78 16.88
N GLY A 80 -4.23 1.77 16.53
CA GLY A 80 -5.68 1.88 16.50
C GLY A 80 -6.27 2.36 15.16
N GLU A 81 -5.45 2.61 14.15
CA GLU A 81 -5.91 3.02 12.81
C GLU A 81 -6.05 1.87 11.82
N GLU A 82 -5.49 0.72 12.16
CA GLU A 82 -5.59 -0.51 11.37
C GLU A 82 -7.05 -0.95 11.22
N LEU A 83 -7.46 -1.22 9.97
CA LEU A 83 -8.71 -1.89 9.64
C LEU A 83 -8.51 -3.40 9.53
N GLU A 84 -7.49 -3.82 8.76
CA GLU A 84 -7.17 -5.22 8.55
C GLU A 84 -5.72 -5.41 8.11
N THR A 85 -5.09 -6.50 8.57
CA THR A 85 -3.84 -7.02 8.02
C THR A 85 -4.15 -8.02 6.90
N VAL A 86 -3.50 -7.82 5.75
CA VAL A 86 -3.58 -8.72 4.58
C VAL A 86 -2.26 -9.47 4.44
N ASN A 87 -2.33 -10.80 4.52
CA ASN A 87 -1.19 -11.67 4.25
C ASN A 87 -1.01 -11.86 2.75
N LEU A 88 0.23 -11.74 2.28
CA LEU A 88 0.62 -12.15 0.92
C LEU A 88 0.54 -13.69 0.83
N GLU A 89 0.40 -14.20 -0.40
CA GLU A 89 0.43 -15.65 -0.58
C GLU A 89 1.78 -16.24 -0.14
N ALA A 90 1.75 -17.50 0.30
CA ALA A 90 2.92 -18.19 0.84
C ALA A 90 4.11 -18.12 -0.14
N GLY A 91 5.26 -17.68 0.38
CA GLY A 91 6.49 -17.52 -0.42
C GLY A 91 6.60 -16.22 -1.21
N VAL A 92 5.63 -15.30 -1.09
CA VAL A 92 5.69 -13.94 -1.63
C VAL A 92 6.03 -12.94 -0.53
N LYS A 93 6.92 -12.00 -0.86
CA LYS A 93 7.31 -10.90 0.03
C LYS A 93 7.51 -9.61 -0.74
N ILE A 94 7.54 -8.49 -0.02
CA ILE A 94 7.94 -7.19 -0.56
C ILE A 94 9.46 -7.22 -0.80
N LYS A 95 9.87 -7.09 -2.05
CA LYS A 95 11.29 -7.03 -2.44
C LYS A 95 11.88 -5.65 -2.18
N SER A 96 11.22 -4.62 -2.70
CA SER A 96 11.59 -3.24 -2.49
C SER A 96 10.45 -2.30 -2.86
N ILE A 97 10.57 -1.05 -2.41
CA ILE A 97 9.79 0.08 -2.88
C ILE A 97 10.77 1.10 -3.45
N ASN A 98 10.57 1.56 -4.69
CA ASN A 98 11.49 2.51 -5.36
C ASN A 98 10.74 3.57 -6.14
N ASN A 99 11.43 4.62 -6.59
CA ASN A 99 10.86 5.71 -7.40
C ASN A 99 11.37 5.74 -8.86
N ASN A 100 11.76 4.58 -9.40
CA ASN A 100 12.49 4.39 -10.66
C ASN A 100 13.97 4.83 -10.65
N ILE A 101 14.44 5.51 -9.60
CA ILE A 101 15.84 5.98 -9.51
C ILE A 101 16.58 5.20 -8.41
N LEU A 102 15.99 5.14 -7.22
CA LEU A 102 16.56 4.43 -6.07
C LEU A 102 15.47 3.74 -5.24
N ASP A 103 15.88 2.73 -4.47
CA ASP A 103 15.05 2.17 -3.41
C ASP A 103 14.83 3.23 -2.32
N ILE A 104 13.59 3.34 -1.84
CA ILE A 104 13.13 4.34 -0.87
C ILE A 104 12.39 3.65 0.28
N ASN A 105 12.44 4.28 1.46
CA ASN A 105 11.91 3.70 2.69
C ASN A 105 10.48 4.17 2.96
N ILE A 106 9.54 3.79 2.09
CA ILE A 106 8.12 4.11 2.26
C ILE A 106 7.46 3.14 3.23
N SER A 107 6.81 3.70 4.25
CA SER A 107 5.95 2.98 5.18
C SER A 107 4.50 3.01 4.74
N ASP A 108 4.01 4.12 4.19
CA ASP A 108 2.56 4.29 3.93
C ASP A 108 2.28 4.93 2.57
N VAL A 109 1.21 4.45 1.94
CA VAL A 109 0.56 5.08 0.80
C VAL A 109 -0.84 5.50 1.24
N VAL A 110 -1.11 6.80 1.29
CA VAL A 110 -2.37 7.36 1.80
C VAL A 110 -3.08 8.16 0.73
N PHE A 111 -4.35 7.85 0.52
CA PHE A 111 -5.29 8.56 -0.33
C PHE A 111 -6.14 9.48 0.53
N THR A 112 -6.17 10.77 0.22
CA THR A 112 -6.92 11.76 1.00
C THR A 112 -8.10 12.32 0.21
N PRO A 113 -9.29 12.49 0.81
CA PRO A 113 -10.42 13.17 0.17
C PRO A 113 -10.16 14.69 -0.03
N PRO A 114 -10.93 15.40 -0.88
CA PRO A 114 -12.04 14.90 -1.74
C PRO A 114 -11.61 14.44 -3.14
N ALA A 115 -10.37 14.71 -3.57
CA ALA A 115 -9.77 14.19 -4.80
C ALA A 115 -8.57 13.32 -4.40
N PRO A 116 -8.21 12.24 -5.13
CA PRO A 116 -7.21 11.28 -4.66
C PRO A 116 -5.80 11.87 -4.78
N LEU A 117 -5.48 12.77 -3.87
CA LEU A 117 -4.11 13.20 -3.61
C LEU A 117 -3.46 12.07 -2.84
N VAL A 118 -2.41 11.51 -3.42
CA VAL A 118 -1.65 10.45 -2.77
C VAL A 118 -0.49 11.06 -2.00
N ARG A 119 -0.29 10.53 -0.80
CA ARG A 119 0.81 10.85 0.10
C ARG A 119 1.62 9.59 0.32
N PHE A 120 2.93 9.73 0.20
CA PHE A 120 3.88 8.65 0.47
C PHE A 120 4.62 9.06 1.74
N THR A 121 4.53 8.25 2.78
CA THR A 121 5.18 8.55 4.07
C THR A 121 6.35 7.60 4.28
N SER A 122 7.44 8.15 4.81
CA SER A 122 8.68 7.39 5.06
C SER A 122 8.69 6.76 6.46
N PHE A 123 9.37 5.62 6.61
CA PHE A 123 9.64 5.01 7.93
C PHE A 123 10.38 5.94 8.89
N TYR A 124 11.17 6.89 8.38
CA TYR A 124 11.89 7.86 9.20
C TYR A 124 11.03 9.07 9.59
N GLY A 125 9.75 9.05 9.24
CA GLY A 125 8.83 10.18 9.37
C GLY A 125 8.91 11.12 8.17
N GLY A 126 7.84 11.89 7.99
CA GLY A 126 7.73 12.88 6.92
C GLY A 126 7.28 12.31 5.57
N GLN A 127 6.96 13.22 4.67
CA GLN A 127 6.44 12.94 3.35
C GLN A 127 7.58 12.74 2.34
N ASP A 128 7.50 11.69 1.54
CA ASP A 128 8.43 11.45 0.45
C ASP A 128 8.11 12.33 -0.78
N GLY A 129 9.18 12.84 -1.40
CA GLY A 129 9.10 13.75 -2.53
C GLY A 129 8.67 13.11 -3.84
N SER A 130 8.77 11.78 -3.98
CA SER A 130 8.59 11.06 -5.25
C SER A 130 7.20 11.28 -5.85
N ASN A 131 7.14 11.49 -7.17
CA ASN A 131 5.86 11.62 -7.89
C ASN A 131 5.20 10.27 -8.17
N THR A 132 6.01 9.22 -8.23
CA THR A 132 5.63 7.86 -8.52
C THR A 132 6.48 6.93 -7.67
N ILE A 133 5.87 5.86 -7.16
CA ILE A 133 6.57 4.75 -6.53
C ILE A 133 6.18 3.44 -7.19
N ASN A 134 7.07 2.46 -7.06
CA ASN A 134 6.89 1.09 -7.48
C ASN A 134 7.00 0.19 -6.25
N ILE A 135 5.99 -0.63 -6.00
CA ILE A 135 6.04 -1.70 -5.01
C ILE A 135 6.34 -2.99 -5.75
N ILE A 136 7.47 -3.61 -5.43
CA ILE A 136 7.94 -4.83 -6.11
C ILE A 136 7.72 -6.01 -5.19
N LEU A 137 6.90 -6.96 -5.62
CA LEU A 137 6.75 -8.26 -4.97
C LEU A 137 7.68 -9.27 -5.62
N VAL A 138 8.17 -10.23 -4.83
CA VAL A 138 9.01 -11.33 -5.30
C VAL A 138 8.59 -12.64 -4.67
N ASN A 139 8.65 -13.74 -5.43
CA ASN A 139 8.50 -15.10 -4.90
C ASN A 139 9.87 -15.76 -4.60
N LYS A 140 9.84 -16.95 -4.00
CA LYS A 140 11.04 -17.74 -3.69
C LYS A 140 11.93 -18.10 -4.90
N ASN A 141 11.39 -18.01 -6.12
CA ASN A 141 12.11 -18.29 -7.38
C ASN A 141 12.58 -17.01 -8.09
N SER A 142 12.59 -15.87 -7.39
CA SER A 142 13.01 -14.58 -7.93
C SER A 142 12.13 -14.01 -9.05
N SER A 143 10.92 -14.53 -9.26
CA SER A 143 9.94 -13.91 -10.16
C SER A 143 9.35 -12.68 -9.50
N THR A 144 9.29 -11.56 -10.22
CA THR A 144 8.82 -10.28 -9.68
C THR A 144 7.56 -9.76 -10.37
N ARG A 145 6.80 -8.95 -9.63
CA ARG A 145 5.68 -8.17 -10.14
C ARG A 145 5.72 -6.79 -9.51
N THR A 146 5.43 -5.77 -10.32
CA THR A 146 5.55 -4.37 -9.93
C THR A 146 4.18 -3.71 -9.98
N ILE A 147 3.80 -3.08 -8.88
CA ILE A 147 2.63 -2.21 -8.80
C ILE A 147 3.15 -0.77 -8.80
N THR A 148 2.67 0.05 -9.73
CA THR A 148 3.08 1.46 -9.84
C THR A 148 1.95 2.38 -9.38
N ILE A 149 2.28 3.36 -8.54
CA ILE A 149 1.34 4.32 -7.97
C ILE A 149 1.93 5.72 -8.12
N ASN A 150 1.13 6.69 -8.55
CA ASN A 150 1.56 8.10 -8.61
C ASN A 150 0.77 9.00 -7.65
N LYS A 151 1.21 10.26 -7.55
CA LYS A 151 0.57 11.28 -6.68
C LYS A 151 -0.86 11.68 -7.08
N THR A 152 -1.35 11.23 -8.22
CA THR A 152 -2.71 11.52 -8.73
C THR A 152 -3.69 10.38 -8.54
N GLY A 153 -3.29 9.29 -7.85
CA GLY A 153 -4.14 8.13 -7.62
C GLY A 153 -4.10 7.09 -8.73
N PHE A 154 -3.31 7.28 -9.80
CA PHE A 154 -3.19 6.25 -10.83
C PHE A 154 -2.45 5.03 -10.27
N ILE A 155 -3.12 3.87 -10.32
CA ILE A 155 -2.60 2.57 -9.91
C ILE A 155 -2.52 1.65 -11.13
N SER A 156 -1.29 1.35 -11.57
CA SER A 156 -1.02 0.34 -12.58
C SER A 156 -0.71 -1.00 -11.93
N SER A 157 -1.38 -2.04 -12.42
CA SER A 157 -1.17 -3.45 -12.05
C SER A 157 -0.49 -4.16 -13.22
N PRO A 158 0.40 -5.12 -12.95
CA PRO A 158 1.03 -5.96 -13.97
C PRO A 158 0.08 -7.00 -14.57
#